data_AF-A0A9W3DBQ3-F1
#
_entry.id   AF-A0A9W3DBQ3-F1
#
_cell.length_a   1.000
_cell.length_b   1.000
_cell.length_c   1.000
_cell.angle_alpha   90.00
_cell.angle_beta   90.00
_cell.angle_gamma   90.00
#
_symmetry.space_group_name_H-M   'P 1'
#
loop_
_entity.id
_entity.type
_entity.pdbx_description
1 polymer ?
#
loop_
_entity_poly.entity_id
_entity_poly.type
_entity_poly.pdbx_seq_one_letter_code
_entity_poly.pdbx_strand_id
1 'polypeptide(L)'
;MSRSIEMARARLTQRYAAANVGVFWDINDFPIPDYLDSYAFYEDVKTNLREKGFTGSFSLQLYADGDPYMPARLVNRFQCPELGVSYIPSGGEFCRDSWILLDILKWSIENPSSNVMILAKNFKEEAAVKISYLDISHNLFLAYDLRTESPEWLCSFSMRPRSAHLMKSSFMPTKTKIEFDSFLSLFRKFDTSFRFFPKAIQTSHKGRRTQVFWDVSDSSKLEVLDPRGVAAHISGALVGNGYSLPLCSTLVFIDENTVSPDTLSRYAHANLLLHPVPKGNKFARMHSIALDLLFHARTCSEPSTLLLLSEDIDEDPLFSTVLDFLQMKGFNIVVQNPNPIVELPFNPNYYVFDDISPKF
;
A
#
# COMPACT_ATOMS: atom_id res chain seq x y z
N MET A 1 10.82 -27.76 23.72
CA MET A 1 10.31 -26.49 23.16
C MET A 1 11.44 -25.48 22.85
N SER A 2 12.43 -25.27 23.74
CA SER A 2 13.55 -24.32 23.54
C SER A 2 14.42 -24.56 22.28
N ARG A 3 14.89 -25.80 22.08
CA ARG A 3 15.85 -26.14 21.00
C ARG A 3 15.29 -25.96 19.58
N SER A 4 13.99 -26.17 19.40
CA SER A 4 13.30 -25.99 18.11
C SER A 4 13.12 -24.51 17.77
N ILE A 5 12.88 -23.67 18.79
CA ILE A 5 12.81 -22.20 18.65
C ILE A 5 14.21 -21.64 18.32
N GLU A 6 15.26 -22.12 19.00
CA GLU A 6 16.65 -21.73 18.69
C GLU A 6 17.09 -22.15 17.29
N MET A 7 16.74 -23.35 16.83
CA MET A 7 17.04 -23.77 15.46
C MET A 7 16.24 -22.99 14.40
N ALA A 8 14.98 -22.66 14.66
CA ALA A 8 14.19 -21.78 13.79
C ALA A 8 14.79 -20.36 13.72
N ARG A 9 15.27 -19.83 14.86
CA ARG A 9 15.98 -18.55 14.94
C ARG A 9 17.29 -18.57 14.17
N ALA A 10 18.15 -19.57 14.37
CA ALA A 10 19.41 -19.70 13.66
C ALA A 10 19.21 -19.77 12.13
N ARG A 11 18.14 -20.45 11.67
CA ARG A 11 17.77 -20.50 10.25
C ARG A 11 17.26 -19.16 9.71
N LEU A 12 16.45 -18.42 10.48
CA LEU A 12 16.00 -17.07 10.10
C LEU A 12 17.16 -16.08 10.05
N THR A 13 18.04 -16.09 11.05
CA THR A 13 19.26 -15.28 11.08
C THR A 13 20.16 -15.60 9.89
N GLN A 14 20.34 -16.88 9.54
CA GLN A 14 21.14 -17.27 8.37
C GLN A 14 20.50 -16.82 7.04
N ARG A 15 19.17 -16.86 6.92
CA ARG A 15 18.44 -16.44 5.71
C ARG A 15 18.60 -14.94 5.43
N TYR A 16 18.58 -14.11 6.48
CA TYR A 16 18.63 -12.65 6.35
C TYR A 16 19.96 -12.02 6.79
N ALA A 17 20.97 -12.83 7.11
CA ALA A 17 22.29 -12.36 7.54
C ALA A 17 22.92 -11.40 6.53
N ALA A 18 22.99 -11.79 5.26
CA ALA A 18 23.56 -10.94 4.21
C ALA A 18 22.56 -9.92 3.64
N ALA A 19 21.32 -9.89 4.15
CA ALA A 19 20.27 -9.03 3.61
C ALA A 19 20.37 -7.61 4.18
N ASN A 20 20.00 -6.63 3.38
CA ASN A 20 20.00 -5.22 3.77
C ASN A 20 19.09 -4.97 4.97
N VAL A 21 19.43 -3.98 5.79
CA VAL A 21 18.71 -3.59 6.99
C VAL A 21 18.17 -2.18 6.80
N GLY A 22 16.84 -2.04 6.77
CA GLY A 22 16.16 -0.76 6.76
C GLY A 22 15.57 -0.46 8.13
N VAL A 23 15.89 0.70 8.69
CA VAL A 23 15.33 1.19 9.96
C VAL A 23 14.49 2.43 9.68
N PHE A 24 13.23 2.39 10.09
CA PHE A 24 12.25 3.45 9.88
C PHE A 24 11.81 3.96 11.25
N TRP A 25 12.18 5.19 11.57
CA TRP A 25 12.08 5.72 12.93
C TRP A 25 11.25 6.99 13.02
N ASP A 26 10.08 6.85 13.63
CA ASP A 26 9.25 7.96 14.10
C ASP A 26 9.86 8.58 15.37
N ILE A 27 10.49 9.75 15.21
CA ILE A 27 11.13 10.45 16.32
C ILE A 27 10.13 11.27 17.15
N ASN A 28 8.88 11.41 16.69
CA ASN A 28 7.82 12.00 17.51
C ASN A 28 7.32 10.98 18.54
N ASP A 29 7.27 9.71 18.16
CA ASP A 29 6.92 8.62 19.05
C ASP A 29 8.05 8.18 19.96
N PHE A 30 9.26 8.10 19.42
CA PHE A 30 10.46 7.75 20.15
C PHE A 30 11.55 8.82 19.93
N PRO A 31 11.52 9.94 20.68
CA PRO A 31 12.47 11.01 20.53
C PRO A 31 13.92 10.57 20.73
N ILE A 32 14.82 11.20 19.99
CA ILE A 32 16.27 11.02 20.16
C ILE A 32 16.67 11.74 21.45
N PRO A 33 17.22 11.04 22.47
CA PRO A 33 17.61 11.68 23.71
C PRO A 33 18.68 12.76 23.50
N ASP A 34 18.62 13.87 24.25
CA ASP A 34 19.55 15.00 24.09
C ASP A 34 21.00 14.66 24.43
N TYR A 35 21.20 13.71 25.33
CA TYR A 35 22.52 13.21 25.73
C TYR A 35 23.10 12.18 24.77
N LEU A 36 22.33 11.69 23.80
CA LEU A 36 22.77 10.68 22.86
C LEU A 36 23.58 11.35 21.74
N ASP A 37 24.87 11.02 21.68
CA ASP A 37 25.70 11.31 20.50
C ASP A 37 25.14 10.52 19.33
N SER A 38 24.52 11.24 18.40
CA SER A 38 23.76 10.68 17.30
C SER A 38 24.65 9.99 16.26
N TYR A 39 25.88 10.48 16.08
CA TYR A 39 26.86 9.81 15.22
C TYR A 39 27.35 8.51 15.86
N ALA A 40 27.72 8.56 17.14
CA ALA A 40 28.13 7.37 17.89
C ALA A 40 27.02 6.31 17.89
N PHE A 41 25.76 6.73 18.10
CA PHE A 41 24.60 5.85 18.02
C PHE A 41 24.48 5.13 16.66
N TYR A 42 24.63 5.86 15.55
CA TYR A 42 24.55 5.26 14.21
C TYR A 42 25.62 4.18 14.00
N GLU A 43 26.86 4.48 14.37
CA GLU A 43 27.98 3.53 14.25
C GLU A 43 27.85 2.35 15.24
N ASP A 44 27.32 2.59 16.44
CA ASP A 44 27.04 1.55 17.42
C ASP A 44 25.99 0.57 16.90
N VAL A 45 24.88 1.06 16.33
CA VAL A 45 23.84 0.21 15.73
C VAL A 45 24.42 -0.62 14.59
N LYS A 46 25.20 0.01 13.71
CA LYS A 46 25.85 -0.65 12.57
C LYS A 46 26.85 -1.72 13.03
N THR A 47 27.64 -1.45 14.05
CA THR A 47 28.60 -2.38 14.63
C THR A 47 27.88 -3.55 15.29
N ASN A 48 26.86 -3.29 16.11
CA ASN A 48 26.05 -4.31 16.77
C ASN A 48 25.34 -5.24 15.76
N LEU A 49 24.82 -4.69 14.66
CA LEU A 49 24.21 -5.49 13.58
C LEU A 49 25.23 -6.47 12.99
N ARG A 50 26.46 -5.99 12.71
CA ARG A 50 27.55 -6.82 12.18
C ARG A 50 27.97 -7.92 13.15
N GLU A 51 28.13 -7.60 14.43
CA GLU A 51 28.48 -8.58 15.47
C GLU A 51 27.43 -9.69 15.61
N LYS A 52 26.15 -9.39 15.34
CA LYS A 52 25.05 -10.36 15.33
C LYS A 52 24.91 -11.12 14.01
N GLY A 53 25.83 -10.90 13.07
CA GLY A 53 25.88 -11.59 11.79
C GLY A 53 25.03 -10.95 10.69
N PHE A 54 24.51 -9.75 10.88
CA PHE A 54 23.89 -8.98 9.80
C PHE A 54 24.97 -8.19 9.05
N THR A 55 25.31 -8.66 7.85
CA THR A 55 26.41 -8.14 7.03
C THR A 55 25.93 -7.31 5.83
N GLY A 56 24.61 -7.19 5.63
CA GLY A 56 24.02 -6.35 4.57
C GLY A 56 24.22 -4.85 4.81
N SER A 57 23.85 -4.02 3.83
CA SER A 57 23.93 -2.57 4.00
C SER A 57 22.90 -2.07 5.02
N PHE A 58 23.24 -1.02 5.74
CA PHE A 58 22.39 -0.40 6.75
C PHE A 58 21.83 0.92 6.21
N SER A 59 20.53 1.15 6.36
CA SER A 59 19.85 2.40 6.03
C SER A 59 18.99 2.82 7.22
N LEU A 60 19.12 4.08 7.63
CA LEU A 60 18.34 4.69 8.69
C LEU A 60 17.56 5.87 8.14
N GLN A 61 16.24 5.83 8.32
CA GLN A 61 15.31 6.89 7.95
C GLN A 61 14.61 7.42 9.19
N LEU A 62 14.71 8.73 9.42
CA LEU A 62 14.04 9.43 10.51
C LEU A 62 12.81 10.19 10.00
N TYR A 63 11.74 10.18 10.77
CA TYR A 63 10.47 10.83 10.45
C TYR A 63 10.08 11.78 11.57
N ALA A 64 9.91 13.06 11.23
CA ALA A 64 9.60 14.11 12.19
C ALA A 64 8.52 15.06 11.67
N ASP A 65 7.60 15.45 12.55
CA ASP A 65 6.64 16.52 12.25
C ASP A 65 7.22 17.91 12.58
N GLY A 66 6.63 18.94 11.95
CA GLY A 66 6.59 20.29 12.52
C GLY A 66 7.70 21.23 12.04
N ASP A 67 8.97 20.93 12.31
CA ASP A 67 10.07 21.86 12.00
C ASP A 67 10.68 21.59 10.59
N PRO A 68 10.49 22.48 9.60
CA PRO A 68 11.07 22.31 8.26
C PRO A 68 12.61 22.36 8.25
N TYR A 69 13.24 22.86 9.31
CA TYR A 69 14.70 22.86 9.48
C TYR A 69 15.20 21.60 10.19
N MET A 70 14.30 20.72 10.68
CA MET A 70 14.66 19.47 11.36
C MET A 70 15.56 18.57 10.49
N PRO A 71 15.31 18.38 9.17
CA PRO A 71 16.21 17.57 8.34
C PRO A 71 17.66 18.05 8.36
N ALA A 72 17.89 19.35 8.15
CA ALA A 72 19.24 19.91 8.16
C ALA A 72 19.88 19.80 9.55
N ARG A 73 19.11 20.00 10.63
CA ARG A 73 19.60 19.85 12.01
C ARG A 73 20.00 18.41 12.32
N LEU A 74 19.18 17.43 11.95
CA LEU A 74 19.46 16.02 12.20
C LEU A 74 20.62 15.52 11.33
N VAL A 75 20.66 15.87 10.04
CA VAL A 75 21.80 15.52 9.17
C VAL A 75 23.11 16.07 9.74
N ASN A 76 23.11 17.33 10.20
CA ASN A 76 24.29 17.92 10.85
C ASN A 76 24.62 17.26 12.19
N ARG A 77 23.61 16.94 13.01
CA ARG A 77 23.77 16.32 14.33
C ARG A 77 24.34 14.90 14.23
N PHE A 78 23.89 14.12 13.25
CA PHE A 78 24.38 12.77 13.00
C PHE A 78 25.66 12.73 12.17
N GLN A 79 26.05 13.82 11.50
CA GLN A 79 27.21 13.86 10.58
C GLN A 79 27.25 12.69 9.57
N CYS A 80 26.08 12.20 9.18
CA CYS A 80 25.92 11.00 8.38
C CYS A 80 25.23 11.36 7.06
N PRO A 81 25.96 11.41 5.93
CA PRO A 81 25.37 11.70 4.62
C PRO A 81 24.38 10.63 4.14
N GLU A 82 24.49 9.41 4.69
CA GLU A 82 23.64 8.26 4.39
C GLU A 82 22.34 8.26 5.22
N LEU A 83 22.22 9.17 6.19
CA LEU A 83 21.03 9.33 7.00
C LEU A 83 19.93 9.96 6.16
N GLY A 84 18.84 9.23 5.96
CA GLY A 84 17.64 9.80 5.42
C GLY A 84 16.82 10.49 6.52
N VAL A 85 16.35 11.70 6.24
CA VAL A 85 15.43 12.41 7.13
C VAL A 85 14.25 12.94 6.33
N SER A 86 13.05 12.50 6.68
CA SER A 86 11.79 12.93 6.06
C SER A 86 11.10 13.94 6.99
N TYR A 87 10.98 15.17 6.50
CA TYR A 87 10.13 16.19 7.10
C TYR A 87 8.71 16.04 6.57
N ILE A 88 7.73 16.01 7.49
CA ILE A 88 6.32 15.87 7.15
C ILE A 88 5.64 17.21 7.45
N PRO A 89 5.33 18.02 6.41
CA PRO A 89 5.01 19.44 6.59
C PRO A 89 3.81 19.72 7.47
N SER A 90 2.78 18.90 7.36
CA SER A 90 1.54 18.97 8.13
C SER A 90 0.71 17.71 7.88
N GLY A 91 -0.17 17.32 8.83
CA GLY A 91 -1.14 16.24 8.60
C GLY A 91 -1.42 15.33 9.81
N GLY A 92 -0.71 15.55 10.91
CA GLY A 92 -0.85 14.77 12.14
C GLY A 92 -0.37 13.33 11.99
N GLU A 93 -0.63 12.55 13.04
CA GLU A 93 -0.20 11.15 13.18
C GLU A 93 -0.54 10.29 11.94
N PHE A 94 -1.75 10.44 11.38
CA PHE A 94 -2.17 9.67 10.20
C PHE A 94 -1.26 9.89 8.98
N CYS A 95 -0.87 11.14 8.71
CA CYS A 95 -0.04 11.45 7.55
C CYS A 95 1.39 10.93 7.74
N ARG A 96 1.90 11.00 8.97
CA ARG A 96 3.22 10.44 9.32
C ARG A 96 3.24 8.92 9.21
N ASP A 97 2.25 8.24 9.78
CA ASP A 97 2.08 6.79 9.67
C ASP A 97 2.03 6.34 8.20
N SER A 98 1.28 7.07 7.39
CA SER A 98 1.17 6.80 5.95
C SER A 98 2.52 6.94 5.23
N TRP A 99 3.26 8.01 5.52
CA TRP A 99 4.60 8.25 4.96
C TRP A 99 5.58 7.13 5.31
N ILE A 100 5.64 6.78 6.60
CA ILE A 100 6.50 5.69 7.08
C ILE A 100 6.16 4.39 6.35
N LEU A 101 4.88 4.05 6.26
CA LEU A 101 4.45 2.81 5.62
C LEU A 101 4.70 2.82 4.10
N LEU A 102 4.54 3.96 3.43
CA LEU A 102 4.87 4.12 2.01
C LEU A 102 6.35 3.86 1.74
N ASP A 103 7.24 4.43 2.54
CA ASP A 103 8.68 4.22 2.39
C ASP A 103 9.09 2.79 2.71
N ILE A 104 8.47 2.15 3.72
CA ILE A 104 8.67 0.73 4.00
C ILE A 104 8.24 -0.13 2.80
N LEU A 105 7.11 0.19 2.16
CA LEU A 105 6.65 -0.54 0.98
C LEU A 105 7.58 -0.32 -0.22
N LYS A 106 8.03 0.91 -0.47
CA LYS A 106 9.06 1.19 -1.49
C LYS A 106 10.32 0.39 -1.23
N TRP A 107 10.83 0.44 0.00
CA TRP A 107 11.99 -0.35 0.42
C TRP A 107 11.79 -1.84 0.15
N SER A 108 10.62 -2.39 0.48
CA SER A 108 10.30 -3.81 0.28
C SER A 108 10.27 -4.24 -1.20
N ILE A 109 10.01 -3.30 -2.12
CA ILE A 109 10.06 -3.53 -3.56
C ILE A 109 11.51 -3.54 -4.04
N GLU A 110 12.36 -2.69 -3.47
CA GLU A 110 13.78 -2.60 -3.82
C GLU A 110 14.63 -3.67 -3.14
N ASN A 111 14.21 -4.14 -1.98
CA ASN A 111 14.87 -5.13 -1.17
C ASN A 111 13.89 -6.28 -0.82
N PRO A 112 13.52 -7.17 -1.78
CA PRO A 112 12.44 -8.15 -1.62
C PRO A 112 12.62 -9.19 -0.50
N SER A 113 13.83 -9.30 0.06
CA SER A 113 14.15 -10.11 1.23
C SER A 113 15.17 -9.34 2.05
N SER A 114 14.69 -8.61 3.05
CA SER A 114 15.50 -7.72 3.89
C SER A 114 15.17 -7.88 5.37
N ASN A 115 15.99 -7.26 6.21
CA ASN A 115 15.62 -6.97 7.59
C ASN A 115 14.92 -5.61 7.60
N VAL A 116 13.77 -5.53 8.26
CA VAL A 116 12.98 -4.29 8.39
C VAL A 116 12.75 -4.03 9.86
N MET A 117 13.05 -2.81 10.28
CA MET A 117 12.92 -2.39 11.66
C MET A 117 12.08 -1.14 11.73
N ILE A 118 10.99 -1.22 12.48
CA ILE A 118 10.02 -0.14 12.61
C ILE A 118 10.03 0.36 14.05
N LEU A 119 10.42 1.62 14.21
CA LEU A 119 10.48 2.37 15.46
C LEU A 119 9.38 3.42 15.47
N ALA A 120 8.15 2.97 15.62
CA ALA A 120 6.95 3.80 15.75
C ALA A 120 5.99 3.12 16.74
N LYS A 121 5.03 3.86 17.32
CA LYS A 121 3.93 3.22 18.06
C LYS A 121 3.08 2.40 17.10
N ASN A 122 2.07 1.71 17.64
CA ASN A 122 1.19 0.87 16.83
C ASN A 122 0.53 1.68 15.72
N PHE A 123 0.73 1.26 14.47
CA PHE A 123 -0.07 1.76 13.37
C PHE A 123 -1.52 1.33 13.51
N LYS A 124 -2.42 2.08 12.87
CA LYS A 124 -3.84 1.74 12.77
C LYS A 124 -4.07 0.40 12.03
N GLU A 125 -5.24 -0.19 12.21
CA GLU A 125 -5.60 -1.52 11.68
C GLU A 125 -5.37 -1.67 10.15
N GLU A 126 -5.59 -0.61 9.37
CA GLU A 126 -5.37 -0.60 7.92
C GLU A 126 -3.91 -0.89 7.53
N ALA A 127 -2.97 -0.38 8.32
CA ALA A 127 -1.54 -0.65 8.16
C ALA A 127 -1.17 -2.07 8.61
N ALA A 128 -1.93 -2.67 9.53
CA ALA A 128 -1.63 -3.98 10.10
C ALA A 128 -1.65 -5.09 9.04
N VAL A 129 -2.53 -5.01 8.04
CA VAL A 129 -2.57 -5.98 6.92
C VAL A 129 -1.30 -5.89 6.08
N LYS A 130 -0.88 -4.67 5.73
CA LYS A 130 0.31 -4.39 4.92
C LYS A 130 1.59 -4.83 5.68
N ILE A 131 1.68 -4.53 6.97
CA ILE A 131 2.76 -4.97 7.86
C ILE A 131 2.78 -6.50 8.01
N SER A 132 1.63 -7.13 8.16
CA SER A 132 1.52 -8.59 8.26
C SER A 132 2.00 -9.28 6.98
N TYR A 133 1.76 -8.69 5.82
CA TYR A 133 2.29 -9.21 4.56
C TYR A 133 3.83 -9.09 4.49
N LEU A 134 4.39 -7.98 4.99
CA LEU A 134 5.84 -7.79 5.03
C LEU A 134 6.53 -8.86 5.90
N ASP A 135 5.93 -9.24 7.04
CA ASP A 135 6.43 -10.29 7.95
C ASP A 135 6.53 -11.68 7.29
N ILE A 136 5.80 -11.91 6.19
CA ILE A 136 5.91 -13.16 5.41
C ILE A 136 7.22 -13.22 4.61
N SER A 137 7.73 -12.07 4.17
CA SER A 137 8.84 -11.98 3.20
C SER A 137 10.11 -11.29 3.72
N HIS A 138 10.03 -10.67 4.89
CA HIS A 138 11.12 -9.93 5.53
C HIS A 138 11.31 -10.42 6.96
N ASN A 139 12.46 -10.11 7.54
CA ASN A 139 12.69 -10.26 8.97
C ASN A 139 12.28 -8.96 9.68
N LEU A 140 11.09 -8.97 10.29
CA LEU A 140 10.49 -7.76 10.86
C LEU A 140 10.78 -7.61 12.36
N PHE A 141 11.14 -6.38 12.73
CA PHE A 141 11.41 -5.95 14.10
C PHE A 141 10.53 -4.74 14.45
N LEU A 142 9.76 -4.84 15.54
CA LEU A 142 8.77 -3.83 15.93
C LEU A 142 9.09 -3.29 17.33
N ALA A 143 9.21 -1.97 17.48
CA ALA A 143 9.56 -1.34 18.75
C ALA A 143 8.52 -1.54 19.86
N TYR A 144 7.22 -1.43 19.55
CA TYR A 144 6.17 -1.57 20.55
C TYR A 144 6.06 -2.99 21.14
N ASP A 145 6.50 -4.03 20.41
CA ASP A 145 6.56 -5.41 20.91
C ASP A 145 7.65 -5.56 22.01
N LEU A 146 8.54 -4.56 22.17
CA LEU A 146 9.60 -4.55 23.16
C LEU A 146 9.22 -3.87 24.48
N ARG A 147 8.07 -3.16 24.54
CA ARG A 147 7.58 -2.42 25.72
C ARG A 147 8.63 -1.48 26.34
N THR A 148 9.32 -0.71 25.51
CA THR A 148 10.37 0.22 25.93
C THR A 148 10.03 1.65 25.51
N GLU A 149 10.19 2.62 26.40
CA GLU A 149 9.96 4.06 26.15
C GLU A 149 11.18 4.77 25.52
N SER A 150 12.32 4.07 25.39
CA SER A 150 13.61 4.65 24.97
C SER A 150 14.21 3.85 23.81
N PRO A 151 14.89 4.47 22.82
CA PRO A 151 15.60 3.78 21.75
C PRO A 151 16.91 3.11 22.19
N GLU A 152 17.34 3.24 23.46
CA GLU A 152 18.61 2.68 23.98
C GLU A 152 18.75 1.17 23.81
N TRP A 153 17.64 0.44 23.72
CA TRP A 153 17.68 -1.00 23.44
C TRP A 153 18.22 -1.31 22.03
N LEU A 154 18.25 -0.34 21.11
CA LEU A 154 18.89 -0.47 19.81
C LEU A 154 20.39 -0.72 19.93
N CYS A 155 21.02 -0.16 20.96
CA CYS A 155 22.43 -0.38 21.24
C CYS A 155 22.70 -1.70 21.98
N SER A 156 21.68 -2.30 22.63
CA SER A 156 21.83 -3.57 23.38
C SER A 156 21.16 -4.79 22.72
N PHE A 157 20.46 -4.61 21.60
CA PHE A 157 19.84 -5.61 20.72
C PHE A 157 19.35 -6.88 21.45
N SER A 158 18.40 -6.72 22.39
CA SER A 158 17.56 -7.82 22.88
C SER A 158 16.24 -7.87 22.10
N MET A 159 16.32 -7.99 20.77
CA MET A 159 15.12 -8.16 19.96
C MET A 159 14.77 -9.62 19.75
N ARG A 160 13.50 -9.94 19.93
CA ARG A 160 12.92 -11.23 19.56
C ARG A 160 12.22 -11.04 18.21
N PRO A 161 12.57 -11.79 17.15
CA PRO A 161 11.75 -11.85 15.94
C PRO A 161 10.31 -12.19 16.33
N ARG A 162 9.33 -11.63 15.61
CA ARG A 162 7.94 -12.06 15.79
C ARG A 162 7.87 -13.56 15.58
N SER A 163 7.55 -14.28 16.66
CA SER A 163 7.33 -15.72 16.57
C SER A 163 5.97 -15.89 15.90
N ALA A 164 5.92 -16.65 14.80
CA ALA A 164 4.73 -16.89 13.97
C ALA A 164 3.56 -17.55 14.73
N HIS A 165 2.94 -16.84 15.67
CA HIS A 165 1.89 -17.35 16.55
C HIS A 165 0.65 -16.46 16.66
N LEU A 166 0.54 -15.37 15.88
CA LEU A 166 -0.65 -14.51 15.85
C LEU A 166 -1.52 -14.65 14.59
N MET A 167 -1.24 -15.61 13.71
CA MET A 167 -2.16 -16.02 12.64
C MET A 167 -3.15 -17.09 13.13
N LYS A 168 -3.87 -16.79 14.22
CA LYS A 168 -5.07 -17.54 14.64
C LYS A 168 -6.13 -16.58 15.17
N SER A 169 -6.62 -15.68 14.32
CA SER A 169 -8.06 -15.51 14.09
C SER A 169 -8.34 -14.35 13.14
N SER A 170 -9.24 -14.63 12.19
CA SER A 170 -10.21 -13.69 11.59
C SER A 170 -9.69 -12.45 10.88
N PHE A 171 -9.19 -12.61 9.64
CA PHE A 171 -9.77 -11.95 8.45
C PHE A 171 -9.14 -12.54 7.19
N MET A 172 -9.61 -13.71 6.79
CA MET A 172 -9.57 -14.12 5.39
C MET A 172 -10.98 -13.81 4.86
N PRO A 173 -11.16 -12.87 3.91
CA PRO A 173 -12.39 -12.84 3.15
C PRO A 173 -12.52 -14.23 2.55
N THR A 174 -13.58 -14.95 2.93
CA THR A 174 -13.96 -16.18 2.28
C THR A 174 -13.98 -15.89 0.79
N LYS A 175 -13.13 -16.59 0.03
CA LYS A 175 -13.19 -16.59 -1.43
C LYS A 175 -14.60 -17.03 -1.82
N THR A 176 -15.51 -16.09 -2.03
CA THR A 176 -16.68 -16.30 -2.85
C THR A 176 -16.15 -16.53 -4.25
N LYS A 177 -15.95 -17.82 -4.56
CA LYS A 177 -15.67 -18.32 -5.89
C LYS A 177 -16.94 -18.13 -6.70
N ILE A 178 -17.27 -16.89 -7.05
CA ILE A 178 -18.10 -16.63 -8.21
C ILE A 178 -17.26 -17.13 -9.39
N GLU A 179 -17.78 -18.11 -10.12
CA GLU A 179 -17.09 -18.68 -11.27
C GLU A 179 -16.76 -17.55 -12.25
N PHE A 180 -15.47 -17.24 -12.36
CA PHE A 180 -14.90 -16.20 -13.22
C PHE A 180 -15.36 -16.37 -14.69
N ASP A 181 -15.62 -17.60 -15.11
CA ASP A 181 -16.15 -17.95 -16.43
C ASP A 181 -17.63 -17.53 -16.61
N SER A 182 -18.45 -17.61 -15.56
CA SER A 182 -19.82 -17.10 -15.56
C SER A 182 -19.84 -15.56 -15.66
N PHE A 183 -18.91 -14.88 -14.98
CA PHE A 183 -18.74 -13.43 -15.07
C PHE A 183 -18.31 -12.98 -16.48
N LEU A 184 -17.34 -13.65 -17.11
CA LEU A 184 -16.90 -13.33 -18.47
C LEU A 184 -17.97 -13.59 -19.55
N SER A 185 -18.86 -14.57 -19.33
CA SER A 185 -19.94 -14.89 -20.28
C SER A 185 -20.93 -13.72 -20.48
N LEU A 186 -21.11 -12.88 -19.45
CA LEU A 186 -21.99 -11.70 -19.46
C LEU A 186 -21.47 -10.56 -20.36
N PHE A 187 -20.18 -10.54 -20.69
CA PHE A 187 -19.52 -9.41 -21.38
C PHE A 187 -19.31 -9.59 -22.89
N ARG A 188 -19.93 -10.61 -23.52
CA ARG A 188 -19.62 -10.98 -24.92
C ARG A 188 -19.96 -9.94 -25.99
N LYS A 189 -20.66 -8.83 -25.67
CA LYS A 189 -21.02 -7.79 -26.65
C LYS A 189 -20.98 -6.38 -26.04
N PHE A 190 -19.79 -5.87 -25.75
CA PHE A 190 -19.59 -4.45 -25.42
C PHE A 190 -19.38 -3.62 -26.69
N ASP A 191 -20.01 -2.44 -26.80
CA ASP A 191 -19.75 -1.51 -27.89
C ASP A 191 -18.41 -0.76 -27.66
N THR A 192 -17.37 -1.26 -28.33
CA THR A 192 -16.00 -0.73 -28.25
C THR A 192 -15.80 0.62 -28.96
N SER A 193 -16.85 1.24 -29.52
CA SER A 193 -16.72 2.50 -30.26
C SER A 193 -16.39 3.71 -29.38
N PHE A 194 -16.62 3.64 -28.07
CA PHE A 194 -16.31 4.72 -27.15
C PHE A 194 -14.84 4.68 -26.66
N ARG A 195 -14.03 5.62 -27.16
CA ARG A 195 -12.66 5.85 -26.69
C ARG A 195 -12.67 6.82 -25.51
N PHE A 196 -12.83 6.29 -24.31
CA PHE A 196 -12.78 7.08 -23.07
C PHE A 196 -11.36 7.41 -22.63
N PHE A 197 -10.35 6.69 -23.13
CA PHE A 197 -8.95 6.96 -22.80
C PHE A 197 -8.31 7.83 -23.90
N PRO A 198 -7.69 8.97 -23.56
CA PRO A 198 -7.06 9.89 -24.50
C PRO A 198 -5.81 9.31 -25.20
N LYS A 199 -5.29 8.17 -24.73
CA LYS A 199 -4.20 7.43 -25.39
C LYS A 199 -4.54 5.93 -25.46
N ALA A 200 -4.47 5.37 -26.65
CA ALA A 200 -4.48 3.92 -26.84
C ALA A 200 -3.27 3.31 -26.11
N ILE A 201 -3.43 2.09 -25.58
CA ILE A 201 -2.35 1.40 -24.87
C ILE A 201 -1.12 1.29 -25.77
N GLN A 202 0.07 1.56 -25.22
CA GLN A 202 1.31 1.28 -25.94
C GLN A 202 1.43 -0.23 -26.16
N THR A 203 1.94 -0.64 -27.32
CA THR A 203 2.04 -2.07 -27.70
C THR A 203 2.84 -2.89 -26.69
N SER A 204 3.83 -2.30 -26.03
CA SER A 204 4.65 -2.89 -24.95
C SER A 204 3.87 -3.25 -23.68
N HIS A 205 2.68 -2.69 -23.48
CA HIS A 205 1.84 -2.92 -22.30
C HIS A 205 0.58 -3.75 -22.60
N LYS A 206 0.36 -4.11 -23.87
CA LYS A 206 -0.80 -4.90 -24.29
C LYS A 206 -0.80 -6.29 -23.63
N GLY A 207 -1.93 -6.67 -23.05
CA GLY A 207 -2.11 -7.95 -22.37
C GLY A 207 -1.54 -8.00 -20.94
N ARG A 208 -0.93 -6.92 -20.43
CA ARG A 208 -0.58 -6.83 -19.01
C ARG A 208 -1.84 -6.79 -18.17
N ARG A 209 -1.74 -7.41 -16.99
CA ARG A 209 -2.79 -7.44 -15.96
C ARG A 209 -3.13 -5.99 -15.57
N THR A 210 -4.40 -5.67 -15.40
CA THR A 210 -4.87 -4.35 -14.95
C THR A 210 -5.36 -4.42 -13.51
N GLN A 211 -5.05 -3.40 -12.71
CA GLN A 211 -5.70 -3.13 -11.43
C GLN A 211 -6.30 -1.72 -11.47
N VAL A 212 -7.50 -1.57 -10.92
CA VAL A 212 -8.23 -0.30 -10.90
C VAL A 212 -8.35 0.20 -9.47
N PHE A 213 -8.05 1.47 -9.29
CA PHE A 213 -8.27 2.23 -8.07
C PHE A 213 -9.11 3.45 -8.44
N TRP A 214 -10.18 3.68 -7.71
CA TRP A 214 -11.11 4.77 -7.95
C TRP A 214 -11.19 5.65 -6.72
N ASP A 215 -10.72 6.88 -6.86
CA ASP A 215 -10.84 7.96 -5.90
C ASP A 215 -12.21 8.64 -6.07
N VAL A 216 -13.09 8.52 -5.07
CA VAL A 216 -14.42 9.12 -5.10
C VAL A 216 -14.46 10.36 -4.23
N SER A 217 -14.21 11.52 -4.86
CA SER A 217 -14.23 12.83 -4.23
C SER A 217 -15.60 13.18 -3.63
N ASP A 218 -16.69 12.82 -4.32
CA ASP A 218 -18.07 12.96 -3.84
C ASP A 218 -18.75 11.58 -3.72
N SER A 219 -18.62 10.97 -2.54
CA SER A 219 -19.18 9.64 -2.26
C SER A 219 -20.71 9.61 -2.24
N SER A 220 -21.39 10.76 -2.17
CA SER A 220 -22.87 10.81 -2.21
C SER A 220 -23.43 10.34 -3.54
N LYS A 221 -22.66 10.48 -4.63
CA LYS A 221 -22.99 9.94 -5.96
C LYS A 221 -23.19 8.43 -5.94
N LEU A 222 -22.52 7.71 -5.04
CA LEU A 222 -22.59 6.26 -5.00
C LEU A 222 -23.98 5.76 -4.56
N GLU A 223 -24.75 6.56 -3.84
CA GLU A 223 -26.11 6.20 -3.41
C GLU A 223 -27.06 6.05 -4.59
N VAL A 224 -26.91 6.90 -5.61
CA VAL A 224 -27.80 6.93 -6.79
C VAL A 224 -27.32 6.09 -7.95
N LEU A 225 -26.01 5.82 -8.03
CA LEU A 225 -25.42 5.02 -9.10
C LEU A 225 -25.78 3.52 -8.94
N ASP A 226 -26.04 2.86 -10.07
CA ASP A 226 -26.14 1.40 -10.11
C ASP A 226 -24.72 0.78 -10.12
N PRO A 227 -24.31 0.04 -9.08
CA PRO A 227 -22.94 -0.45 -8.98
C PRO A 227 -22.60 -1.47 -10.07
N ARG A 228 -23.58 -2.21 -10.58
CA ARG A 228 -23.38 -3.17 -11.68
C ARG A 228 -23.11 -2.43 -12.99
N GLY A 229 -23.90 -1.39 -13.29
CA GLY A 229 -23.66 -0.48 -14.40
C GLY A 229 -22.27 0.15 -14.34
N VAL A 230 -21.87 0.68 -13.18
CA VAL A 230 -20.53 1.27 -12.98
C VAL A 230 -19.42 0.25 -13.28
N ALA A 231 -19.50 -0.96 -12.69
CA ALA A 231 -18.52 -2.01 -12.94
C ALA A 231 -18.46 -2.41 -14.43
N ALA A 232 -19.60 -2.43 -15.10
CA ALA A 232 -19.70 -2.75 -16.51
C ALA A 232 -19.13 -1.64 -17.42
N HIS A 233 -19.35 -0.36 -17.09
CA HIS A 233 -18.74 0.77 -17.81
C HIS A 233 -17.22 0.76 -17.68
N ILE A 234 -16.68 0.56 -16.47
CA ILE A 234 -15.23 0.47 -16.24
C ILE A 234 -14.62 -0.68 -17.06
N SER A 235 -15.24 -1.87 -16.98
CA SER A 235 -14.79 -3.06 -17.70
C SER A 235 -14.81 -2.85 -19.21
N GLY A 236 -15.89 -2.27 -19.71
CA GLY A 236 -16.04 -1.96 -21.12
C GLY A 236 -15.05 -0.92 -21.63
N ALA A 237 -14.80 0.13 -20.84
CA ALA A 237 -13.78 1.13 -21.16
C ALA A 237 -12.38 0.52 -21.25
N LEU A 238 -12.02 -0.40 -20.34
CA LEU A 238 -10.75 -1.12 -20.38
C LEU A 238 -10.62 -1.95 -21.66
N VAL A 239 -11.60 -2.80 -21.95
CA VAL A 239 -11.60 -3.68 -23.15
C VAL A 239 -11.58 -2.86 -24.44
N GLY A 240 -12.42 -1.83 -24.54
CA GLY A 240 -12.49 -0.95 -25.71
C GLY A 240 -11.18 -0.22 -26.01
N ASN A 241 -10.30 -0.07 -25.01
CA ASN A 241 -9.01 0.60 -25.16
C ASN A 241 -7.81 -0.38 -25.13
N GLY A 242 -8.10 -1.69 -25.19
CA GLY A 242 -7.08 -2.74 -25.32
C GLY A 242 -6.41 -3.16 -24.02
N TYR A 243 -6.95 -2.76 -22.86
CA TYR A 243 -6.51 -3.20 -21.54
C TYR A 243 -7.15 -4.53 -21.17
N SER A 244 -6.50 -5.31 -20.29
CA SER A 244 -7.15 -6.47 -19.70
C SER A 244 -8.20 -6.03 -18.68
N LEU A 245 -9.19 -6.87 -18.43
CA LEU A 245 -10.08 -6.70 -17.29
C LEU A 245 -9.29 -6.75 -15.96
N PRO A 246 -9.83 -6.16 -14.89
CA PRO A 246 -9.24 -6.22 -13.57
C PRO A 246 -9.16 -7.67 -13.08
N LEU A 247 -8.02 -8.08 -12.52
CA LEU A 247 -7.89 -9.43 -11.95
C LEU A 247 -8.46 -9.57 -10.54
N CYS A 248 -8.53 -8.45 -9.82
CA CYS A 248 -9.11 -8.34 -8.48
C CYS A 248 -10.25 -7.32 -8.51
N SER A 249 -10.94 -7.18 -7.38
CA SER A 249 -11.94 -6.12 -7.18
C SER A 249 -11.35 -4.74 -7.50
N THR A 250 -12.15 -3.87 -8.11
CA THR A 250 -11.82 -2.44 -8.20
C THR A 250 -11.85 -1.88 -6.78
N LEU A 251 -10.76 -1.23 -6.36
CA LEU A 251 -10.69 -0.59 -5.06
C LEU A 251 -11.29 0.82 -5.16
N VAL A 252 -12.32 1.11 -4.38
CA VAL A 252 -13.08 2.37 -4.44
C VAL A 252 -12.88 3.12 -3.13
N PHE A 253 -12.09 4.18 -3.14
CA PHE A 253 -11.73 4.96 -1.96
C PHE A 253 -12.79 6.03 -1.72
N ILE A 254 -13.39 5.99 -0.53
CA ILE A 254 -14.48 6.88 -0.13
C ILE A 254 -14.19 7.46 1.25
N ASP A 255 -14.73 8.63 1.53
CA ASP A 255 -14.70 9.15 2.90
C ASP A 255 -15.57 8.26 3.81
N GLU A 256 -15.07 7.96 5.01
CA GLU A 256 -15.79 7.12 5.97
C GLU A 256 -17.14 7.75 6.37
N ASN A 257 -18.11 6.89 6.67
CA ASN A 257 -19.45 7.29 7.10
C ASN A 257 -20.19 8.23 6.11
N THR A 258 -19.87 8.17 4.81
CA THR A 258 -20.54 8.97 3.76
C THR A 258 -21.62 8.22 2.99
N VAL A 259 -21.60 6.89 3.03
CA VAL A 259 -22.57 6.03 2.34
C VAL A 259 -23.24 5.08 3.32
N SER A 260 -24.44 4.61 2.97
CA SER A 260 -25.21 3.66 3.76
C SER A 260 -24.58 2.25 3.76
N PRO A 261 -24.82 1.44 4.80
CA PRO A 261 -24.40 0.03 4.82
C PRO A 261 -24.97 -0.80 3.66
N ASP A 262 -26.17 -0.45 3.17
CA ASP A 262 -26.74 -1.07 1.97
C ASP A 262 -25.88 -0.77 0.74
N THR A 263 -25.49 0.49 0.56
CA THR A 263 -24.61 0.91 -0.55
C THR A 263 -23.26 0.21 -0.49
N LEU A 264 -22.65 0.08 0.70
CA LEU A 264 -21.43 -0.73 0.87
C LEU A 264 -21.62 -2.17 0.36
N SER A 265 -22.73 -2.80 0.74
CA SER A 265 -23.08 -4.15 0.33
C SER A 265 -23.29 -4.25 -1.18
N ARG A 266 -24.10 -3.37 -1.78
CA ARG A 266 -24.41 -3.39 -3.22
C ARG A 266 -23.16 -3.27 -4.08
N TYR A 267 -22.23 -2.38 -3.72
CA TYR A 267 -20.97 -2.23 -4.44
C TYR A 267 -20.05 -3.44 -4.28
N ALA A 268 -19.92 -4.00 -3.06
CA ALA A 268 -19.14 -5.21 -2.84
C ALA A 268 -19.65 -6.38 -3.70
N HIS A 269 -20.98 -6.54 -3.83
CA HIS A 269 -21.60 -7.53 -4.72
C HIS A 269 -21.31 -7.28 -6.22
N ALA A 270 -21.03 -6.04 -6.61
CA ALA A 270 -20.62 -5.68 -7.96
C ALA A 270 -19.10 -5.77 -8.19
N ASN A 271 -18.35 -6.36 -7.24
CA ASN A 271 -16.88 -6.45 -7.26
C ASN A 271 -16.18 -5.08 -7.24
N LEU A 272 -16.86 -4.08 -6.68
CA LEU A 272 -16.34 -2.75 -6.36
C LEU A 272 -16.15 -2.69 -4.84
N LEU A 273 -14.92 -2.87 -4.37
CA LEU A 273 -14.63 -2.93 -2.94
C LEU A 273 -14.45 -1.51 -2.40
N LEU A 274 -15.41 -1.04 -1.61
CA LEU A 274 -15.32 0.27 -0.96
C LEU A 274 -14.32 0.21 0.18
N HIS A 275 -13.39 1.16 0.16
CA HIS A 275 -12.34 1.35 1.13
C HIS A 275 -12.56 2.71 1.83
N PRO A 276 -13.24 2.71 2.99
CA PRO A 276 -13.44 3.92 3.78
C PRO A 276 -12.12 4.47 4.28
N VAL A 277 -11.91 5.78 4.13
CA VAL A 277 -10.77 6.52 4.66
C VAL A 277 -11.24 7.64 5.59
N PRO A 278 -10.41 8.10 6.55
CA PRO A 278 -10.80 9.16 7.48
C PRO A 278 -11.37 10.40 6.76
N LYS A 279 -12.59 10.80 7.16
CA LYS A 279 -13.38 11.82 6.45
C LYS A 279 -12.70 13.19 6.44
N GLY A 280 -12.84 13.92 5.33
CA GLY A 280 -12.49 15.34 5.25
C GLY A 280 -11.00 15.65 5.10
N ASN A 281 -10.17 14.63 4.86
CA ASN A 281 -8.76 14.81 4.54
C ASN A 281 -8.46 14.24 3.15
N LYS A 282 -8.44 15.12 2.14
CA LYS A 282 -8.05 14.78 0.75
C LYS A 282 -6.72 14.02 0.69
N PHE A 283 -5.72 14.46 1.47
CA PHE A 283 -4.42 13.80 1.56
C PHE A 283 -4.51 12.42 2.18
N ALA A 284 -5.43 12.20 3.13
CA ALA A 284 -5.61 10.86 3.72
C ALA A 284 -6.07 9.84 2.67
N ARG A 285 -7.02 10.23 1.83
CA ARG A 285 -7.49 9.39 0.72
C ARG A 285 -6.40 9.12 -0.30
N MET A 286 -5.65 10.14 -0.69
CA MET A 286 -4.51 10.02 -1.62
C MET A 286 -3.41 9.12 -1.06
N HIS A 287 -3.07 9.27 0.22
CA HIS A 287 -2.10 8.43 0.89
C HIS A 287 -2.55 6.95 0.95
N SER A 288 -3.83 6.68 1.27
CA SER A 288 -4.37 5.31 1.22
C SER A 288 -4.30 4.72 -0.19
N ILE A 289 -4.66 5.49 -1.23
CA ILE A 289 -4.50 5.05 -2.63
C ILE A 289 -3.03 4.75 -2.94
N ALA A 290 -2.10 5.62 -2.54
CA ALA A 290 -0.67 5.43 -2.75
C ALA A 290 -0.14 4.16 -2.05
N LEU A 291 -0.62 3.91 -0.83
CA LEU A 291 -0.30 2.71 -0.07
C LEU A 291 -0.76 1.44 -0.79
N ASP A 292 -1.98 1.43 -1.31
CA ASP A 292 -2.52 0.27 -2.03
C ASP A 292 -1.90 0.09 -3.42
N LEU A 293 -1.48 1.17 -4.09
CA LEU A 293 -0.69 1.10 -5.32
C LEU A 293 0.64 0.38 -5.08
N LEU A 294 1.40 0.80 -4.06
CA LEU A 294 2.67 0.16 -3.70
C LEU A 294 2.46 -1.27 -3.18
N PHE A 295 1.40 -1.51 -2.40
CA PHE A 295 1.08 -2.84 -1.92
C PHE A 295 0.75 -3.80 -3.08
N HIS A 296 -0.03 -3.34 -4.06
CA HIS A 296 -0.28 -4.07 -5.30
C HIS A 296 1.02 -4.34 -6.06
N ALA A 297 1.88 -3.33 -6.19
CA ALA A 297 3.17 -3.48 -6.85
C ALA A 297 4.06 -4.52 -6.16
N ARG A 298 4.05 -4.55 -4.81
CA ARG A 298 4.82 -5.50 -4.02
C ARG A 298 4.28 -6.93 -4.07
N THR A 299 2.97 -7.09 -4.22
CA THR A 299 2.29 -8.40 -4.22
C THR A 299 2.22 -9.02 -5.61
N CYS A 300 2.39 -8.22 -6.66
CA CYS A 300 2.44 -8.71 -8.04
C CYS A 300 3.81 -9.32 -8.39
N SER A 301 3.79 -10.42 -9.17
CA SER A 301 5.00 -11.07 -9.69
C SER A 301 5.68 -10.27 -10.80
N GLU A 302 4.93 -9.43 -11.52
CA GLU A 302 5.41 -8.64 -12.67
C GLU A 302 4.66 -7.29 -12.75
N PRO A 303 5.28 -6.24 -13.32
CA PRO A 303 4.66 -4.93 -13.48
C PRO A 303 3.35 -4.99 -14.29
N SER A 304 2.30 -4.44 -13.71
CA SER A 304 0.93 -4.39 -14.26
C SER A 304 0.57 -3.00 -14.78
N THR A 305 -0.61 -2.87 -15.38
CA THR A 305 -1.26 -1.57 -15.61
C THR A 305 -2.04 -1.16 -14.37
N LEU A 306 -1.81 0.06 -13.89
CA LEU A 306 -2.51 0.67 -12.76
C LEU A 306 -3.39 1.78 -13.32
N LEU A 307 -4.71 1.57 -13.31
CA LEU A 307 -5.70 2.57 -13.69
C LEU A 307 -6.16 3.32 -12.43
N LEU A 308 -5.88 4.62 -12.40
CA LEU A 308 -6.30 5.56 -11.39
C LEU A 308 -7.46 6.40 -11.95
N LEU A 309 -8.66 6.21 -11.40
CA LEU A 309 -9.80 7.05 -11.68
C LEU A 309 -9.89 8.13 -10.60
N SER A 310 -9.57 9.38 -10.93
CA SER A 310 -9.63 10.50 -9.99
C SER A 310 -9.77 11.83 -10.75
N GLU A 311 -10.39 12.82 -10.12
CA GLU A 311 -10.58 14.15 -10.68
C GLU A 311 -9.37 15.07 -10.43
N ASP A 312 -8.62 14.85 -9.34
CA ASP A 312 -7.70 15.84 -8.75
C ASP A 312 -6.46 15.21 -8.08
N ILE A 313 -6.03 14.04 -8.57
CA ILE A 313 -4.95 13.23 -7.97
C ILE A 313 -3.54 13.81 -8.11
N ASP A 314 -3.38 14.81 -8.97
CA ASP A 314 -2.11 15.46 -9.30
C ASP A 314 -1.72 16.60 -8.34
N GLU A 315 -2.56 16.91 -7.34
CA GLU A 315 -2.31 18.00 -6.39
C GLU A 315 -1.37 17.64 -5.23
N ASP A 316 -1.05 16.36 -5.00
CA ASP A 316 -0.18 15.91 -3.91
C ASP A 316 1.24 15.50 -4.39
N PRO A 317 2.30 16.22 -3.97
CA PRO A 317 3.69 15.89 -4.30
C PRO A 317 4.15 14.49 -3.83
N LEU A 318 3.57 13.94 -2.77
CA LEU A 318 3.86 12.57 -2.37
C LEU A 318 3.36 11.58 -3.42
N PHE A 319 2.16 11.83 -3.93
CA PHE A 319 1.51 10.96 -4.87
C PHE A 319 2.30 10.89 -6.18
N SER A 320 2.77 12.03 -6.70
CA SER A 320 3.64 12.07 -7.88
C SER A 320 4.92 11.27 -7.68
N THR A 321 5.58 11.39 -6.52
CA THR A 321 6.77 10.61 -6.18
C THR A 321 6.51 9.09 -6.21
N VAL A 322 5.32 8.66 -5.78
CA VAL A 322 4.92 7.24 -5.83
C VAL A 322 4.68 6.79 -7.28
N LEU A 323 4.01 7.61 -8.10
CA LEU A 323 3.78 7.30 -9.51
C LEU A 323 5.11 7.20 -10.28
N ASP A 324 6.03 8.14 -10.08
CA ASP A 324 7.34 8.14 -10.71
C ASP A 324 8.14 6.87 -10.33
N PHE A 325 8.13 6.52 -9.04
CA PHE A 325 8.74 5.28 -8.57
C PHE A 325 8.17 4.03 -9.26
N LEU A 326 6.84 3.94 -9.34
CA LEU A 326 6.17 2.80 -9.99
C LEU A 326 6.45 2.74 -11.50
N GLN A 327 6.52 3.88 -12.18
CA GLN A 327 6.94 3.96 -13.58
C GLN A 327 8.39 3.50 -13.75
N MET A 328 9.30 3.91 -12.87
CA MET A 328 10.68 3.42 -12.85
C MET A 328 10.78 1.90 -12.65
N LYS A 329 9.87 1.31 -11.86
CA LYS A 329 9.75 -0.15 -11.72
C LYS A 329 9.03 -0.84 -12.88
N GLY A 330 8.66 -0.09 -13.92
CA GLY A 330 8.10 -0.60 -15.17
C GLY A 330 6.58 -0.79 -15.19
N PHE A 331 5.86 -0.26 -14.20
CA PHE A 331 4.39 -0.25 -14.21
C PHE A 331 3.88 0.75 -15.24
N ASN A 332 2.77 0.40 -15.90
CA ASN A 332 2.06 1.33 -16.77
C ASN A 332 1.01 2.06 -15.93
N ILE A 333 1.10 3.38 -15.82
CA ILE A 333 0.18 4.17 -14.99
C ILE A 333 -0.74 4.95 -15.91
N VAL A 334 -2.04 4.82 -15.69
CA VAL A 334 -3.07 5.51 -16.45
C VAL A 334 -3.94 6.28 -15.46
N VAL A 335 -3.90 7.60 -15.51
CA VAL A 335 -4.79 8.47 -14.72
C VAL A 335 -5.93 8.95 -15.63
N GLN A 336 -7.18 8.86 -15.18
CA GLN A 336 -8.35 9.36 -15.90
C GLN A 336 -9.36 10.01 -14.97
N ASN A 337 -10.09 10.98 -15.51
CA ASN A 337 -11.29 11.49 -14.86
C ASN A 337 -12.36 10.37 -14.82
N PRO A 338 -12.99 10.09 -13.67
CA PRO A 338 -13.98 9.03 -13.53
C PRO A 338 -15.30 9.31 -14.27
N ASN A 339 -15.75 10.57 -14.32
CA ASN A 339 -17.12 10.92 -14.70
C ASN A 339 -17.54 10.41 -16.09
N PRO A 340 -16.72 10.53 -17.15
CA PRO A 340 -17.05 9.99 -18.47
C PRO A 340 -17.26 8.47 -18.51
N ILE A 341 -16.74 7.75 -17.51
CA ILE A 341 -16.83 6.29 -17.41
C ILE A 341 -17.98 5.91 -16.47
N VAL A 342 -18.07 6.53 -15.29
CA VAL A 342 -18.96 6.05 -14.22
C VAL A 342 -20.37 6.65 -14.27
N GLU A 343 -20.55 7.84 -14.84
CA GLU A 343 -21.83 8.56 -14.87
C GLU A 343 -22.65 8.26 -16.15
N LEU A 344 -22.23 7.29 -16.96
CA LEU A 344 -23.00 6.88 -18.14
C LEU A 344 -24.36 6.30 -17.71
N PRO A 345 -25.47 6.68 -18.36
CA PRO A 345 -26.77 6.11 -18.06
C PRO A 345 -26.72 4.62 -18.35
N PHE A 346 -27.07 3.81 -17.35
CA PHE A 346 -27.20 2.37 -17.54
C PHE A 346 -28.27 2.11 -18.59
N ASN A 347 -27.85 1.64 -19.76
CA ASN A 347 -28.76 1.21 -20.81
C ASN A 347 -28.63 -0.31 -20.96
N PRO A 348 -29.64 -1.09 -20.55
CA PRO A 348 -29.62 -2.55 -20.63
C PRO A 348 -29.50 -3.06 -22.07
N ASN A 349 -29.74 -2.24 -23.09
CA ASN A 349 -29.48 -2.62 -24.48
C ASN A 349 -27.99 -2.59 -24.86
N TYR A 350 -27.13 -1.92 -24.07
CA TYR A 350 -25.67 -2.02 -24.20
C TYR A 350 -25.11 -3.27 -23.51
N TYR A 351 -25.94 -3.96 -22.70
CA TYR A 351 -25.53 -5.06 -21.84
C TYR A 351 -26.59 -6.17 -21.87
N VAL A 352 -26.42 -7.13 -22.78
CA VAL A 352 -27.27 -8.33 -22.79
C VAL A 352 -26.84 -9.24 -21.64
N PHE A 353 -27.52 -9.11 -20.50
CA PHE A 353 -27.44 -10.09 -19.42
C PHE A 353 -28.26 -11.30 -19.86
N ASP A 354 -27.61 -12.41 -20.18
CA ASP A 354 -28.33 -13.69 -20.26
C ASP A 354 -28.85 -13.97 -18.84
N ASP A 355 -30.17 -14.10 -18.73
CA ASP A 355 -30.90 -14.31 -17.47
C ASP A 355 -30.49 -15.68 -16.89
N ILE A 356 -29.40 -15.73 -16.14
CA ILE A 356 -29.05 -16.90 -15.33
C ILE A 356 -29.88 -16.81 -14.06
N SER A 357 -31.14 -17.22 -14.18
CA SER A 357 -31.91 -17.64 -13.01
C SER A 357 -31.10 -18.73 -12.29
N PRO A 358 -30.79 -18.59 -10.99
CA PRO A 358 -30.23 -19.70 -10.24
C PRO A 358 -31.28 -20.81 -10.25
N LYS A 359 -31.00 -21.90 -10.97
CA LYS A 359 -31.75 -23.14 -10.80
C LYS A 359 -31.40 -23.63 -9.40
N PHE A 360 -32.36 -23.49 -8.49
CA PHE A 360 -32.30 -23.99 -7.12
C PHE A 360 -31.99 -25.49 -7.06
#